data_AF-A0A7V9DI46-F1
#
_entry.id   AF-A0A7V9DI46-F1
#
_cell.length_a   1.000
_cell.length_b   1.000
_cell.length_c   1.000
_cell.angle_alpha   90.00
_cell.angle_beta   90.00
_cell.angle_gamma   90.00
#
_symmetry.space_group_name_H-M   'P 1'
#
loop_
_entity.id
_entity.type
_entity.pdbx_description
1 polymer ?
#
loop_
_entity_poly.entity_id
_entity_poly.type
_entity_poly.pdbx_seq_one_letter_code
_entity_poly.pdbx_strand_id
1 'polypeptide(L)'
;MPAYNGQPDFLGLPPRSPKPRSSGLTHVMDKGLNIREIEGLFDTAGEYVDIVKLGWGTSYVTNNLEKKIALYRSLDTPVVCGGTLFE
;
A
#
# COMPACT_ATOMS: atom_id res chain seq x y z
N MET A 1 -13.97 24.81 12.69
CA MET A 1 -12.53 24.61 12.45
C MET A 1 -12.36 24.27 10.99
N PRO A 2 -11.41 24.86 10.25
CA PRO A 2 -11.19 24.49 8.85
C PRO A 2 -10.80 23.00 8.79
N ALA A 3 -11.38 22.24 7.85
CA ALA A 3 -10.99 20.86 7.63
C ALA A 3 -9.52 20.80 7.17
N TYR A 4 -8.72 19.94 7.81
CA TYR A 4 -7.31 19.73 7.44
C TYR A 4 -7.23 19.21 6.00
N ASN A 5 -6.58 19.99 5.15
CA ASN A 5 -6.40 19.79 3.71
C ASN A 5 -5.18 18.90 3.37
N GLY A 6 -4.70 18.11 4.33
CA GLY A 6 -3.69 17.07 4.09
C GLY A 6 -2.23 17.54 4.04
N GLN A 7 -1.98 18.84 4.21
CA GLN A 7 -0.63 19.42 4.18
C GLN A 7 -0.45 20.34 5.40
N PRO A 8 0.61 20.15 6.21
CA PRO A 8 0.93 21.08 7.28
C PRO A 8 1.33 22.44 6.70
N ASP A 9 0.64 23.51 7.11
CA ASP A 9 0.86 24.88 6.66
C ASP A 9 2.14 25.54 7.23
N PHE A 10 2.73 24.92 8.26
CA PHE A 10 3.97 25.38 8.89
C PHE A 10 5.25 24.84 8.22
N LEU A 11 5.15 23.83 7.34
CA LEU A 11 6.29 23.25 6.62
C LEU A 11 6.21 23.57 5.13
N GLY A 12 7.31 24.07 4.57
CA GLY A 12 7.48 24.19 3.11
C GLY A 12 7.73 22.83 2.46
N LEU A 13 6.66 22.06 2.23
CA LEU A 13 6.75 20.74 1.60
C LEU A 13 6.71 20.82 0.07
N PRO A 14 7.44 19.94 -0.65
CA PRO A 14 7.30 19.84 -2.09
C PRO A 14 5.90 19.30 -2.47
N PRO A 15 5.37 19.67 -3.64
CA PRO A 15 4.10 19.15 -4.12
C PRO A 15 4.18 17.63 -4.35
N ARG A 16 3.10 16.91 -4.04
CA ARG A 16 2.95 15.47 -4.32
C ARG A 16 1.82 15.25 -5.32
N SER A 17 2.01 14.29 -6.23
CA SER A 17 0.98 13.86 -7.17
C SER A 17 -0.23 13.26 -6.43
N PRO A 18 -1.48 13.56 -6.85
CA PRO A 18 -2.66 12.90 -6.30
C PRO A 18 -2.75 11.46 -6.82
N LYS A 19 -3.49 10.59 -6.12
CA LYS A 19 -3.86 9.27 -6.65
C LYS A 19 -4.91 9.42 -7.78
N PRO A 20 -4.90 8.55 -8.80
CA PRO A 20 -3.88 7.55 -9.12
C PRO A 20 -2.59 8.21 -9.62
N ARG A 21 -1.45 7.83 -9.03
CA ARG A 21 -0.15 8.46 -9.31
C ARG A 21 0.51 7.82 -10.53
N SER A 22 1.18 8.63 -11.35
CA SER A 22 2.06 8.18 -12.43
C SER A 22 3.55 8.44 -12.16
N SER A 23 3.86 9.23 -11.12
CA SER A 23 5.21 9.55 -10.66
C SER A 23 5.22 9.71 -9.14
N GLY A 24 6.39 9.47 -8.52
CA GLY A 24 6.52 9.49 -7.05
C GLY A 24 5.81 8.30 -6.38
N LEU A 25 5.79 7.14 -7.05
CA LEU A 25 5.12 5.93 -6.58
C LEU A 25 5.77 5.37 -5.32
N THR A 26 4.93 4.92 -4.39
CA THR A 26 5.34 4.23 -3.17
C THR A 26 4.95 2.76 -3.25
N HIS A 27 5.97 1.91 -3.33
CA HIS A 27 5.79 0.45 -3.26
C HIS A 27 5.99 0.00 -1.82
N VAL A 28 4.95 -0.57 -1.21
CA VAL A 28 5.06 -1.20 0.11
C VAL A 28 5.32 -2.70 -0.07
N MET A 29 6.26 -3.23 0.70
CA MET A 29 6.51 -4.66 0.76
C MET A 29 5.67 -5.29 1.87
N ASP A 30 4.78 -6.19 1.49
CA ASP A 30 4.10 -7.09 2.40
C ASP A 30 4.93 -8.36 2.58
N LYS A 31 5.48 -8.56 3.77
CA LYS A 31 6.36 -9.69 4.11
C LYS A 31 5.62 -10.84 4.81
N GLY A 32 4.28 -10.83 4.81
CA GLY A 32 3.47 -11.77 5.56
C GLY A 32 2.49 -11.11 6.54
N LEU A 33 2.04 -9.89 6.27
CA LEU A 33 1.06 -9.19 7.09
C LEU A 33 -0.25 -9.98 7.16
N ASN A 34 -0.93 -9.96 8.29
CA ASN A 34 -2.29 -10.45 8.40
C ASN A 34 -3.30 -9.34 8.00
N ILE A 35 -4.57 -9.71 7.90
CA ILE A 35 -5.66 -8.81 7.47
C ILE A 35 -5.75 -7.55 8.34
N ARG A 36 -5.62 -7.67 9.66
CA ARG A 36 -5.75 -6.54 10.58
C ARG A 36 -4.57 -5.58 10.48
N GLU A 37 -3.38 -6.12 10.21
CA GLU A 37 -2.19 -5.30 9.98
C GLU A 37 -2.29 -4.51 8.68
N ILE A 38 -2.93 -5.07 7.65
CA ILE A 38 -3.23 -4.35 6.41
C ILE A 38 -4.22 -3.23 6.68
N GLU A 39 -5.33 -3.52 7.37
CA GLU A 39 -6.33 -2.52 7.74
C GLU A 39 -5.70 -1.38 8.54
N GLY A 40 -4.91 -1.70 9.57
CA GLY A 40 -4.21 -0.69 10.38
C GLY A 40 -3.19 0.13 9.59
N LEU A 41 -2.45 -0.51 8.67
CA LEU A 41 -1.53 0.21 7.78
C LEU A 41 -2.29 1.20 6.90
N PHE A 42 -3.42 0.80 6.33
CA PHE A 42 -4.20 1.63 5.41
C PHE A 42 -4.98 2.73 6.12
N ASP A 43 -5.47 2.46 7.33
CA ASP A 43 -6.04 3.47 8.23
C ASP A 43 -5.00 4.55 8.57
N THR A 44 -3.76 4.14 8.85
CA THR A 44 -2.69 5.07 9.23
C THR A 44 -2.12 5.85 8.04
N ALA A 45 -1.86 5.17 6.92
CA ALA A 45 -1.04 5.73 5.83
C ALA A 45 -1.45 5.26 4.41
N GLY A 46 -2.66 4.74 4.23
CA GLY A 46 -3.14 4.18 2.95
C GLY A 46 -3.08 5.17 1.78
N GLU A 47 -3.28 6.46 2.03
CA GLU A 47 -3.16 7.55 1.04
C GLU A 47 -1.77 7.64 0.39
N TYR A 48 -0.74 7.12 1.06
CA TYR A 48 0.64 7.14 0.58
C TYR A 48 1.09 5.83 -0.05
N VAL A 49 0.28 4.76 -0.01
CA VAL A 49 0.61 3.46 -0.62
C VAL A 49 0.04 3.40 -2.03
N ASP A 50 0.89 3.15 -3.03
CA ASP A 50 0.44 3.08 -4.43
C ASP A 50 0.40 1.64 -4.94
N ILE A 51 1.38 0.81 -4.56
CA ILE A 51 1.47 -0.59 -4.98
C ILE A 51 1.92 -1.43 -3.79
N VAL A 52 1.37 -2.64 -3.65
CA VAL A 52 1.84 -3.63 -2.68
C VAL A 52 2.56 -4.77 -3.38
N LYS A 53 3.77 -5.09 -2.93
CA LYS A 53 4.52 -6.26 -3.36
C LYS A 53 4.48 -7.34 -2.28
N LEU A 54 3.94 -8.51 -2.62
CA LEU A 54 4.07 -9.71 -1.79
C LEU A 54 5.53 -10.17 -1.85
N GLY A 55 6.25 -10.10 -0.74
CA GLY A 55 7.70 -10.28 -0.72
C GLY A 55 8.11 -11.70 -1.13
N TRP A 56 9.16 -11.83 -1.94
CA TRP A 56 9.80 -13.11 -2.27
C TRP A 56 8.77 -14.18 -2.69
N GLY A 57 8.79 -15.36 -2.05
CA GLY A 57 7.79 -16.43 -2.20
C GLY A 57 6.66 -16.40 -1.16
N THR A 58 6.41 -15.30 -0.46
CA THR A 58 5.38 -15.26 0.61
C THR A 58 3.97 -15.52 0.10
N SER A 59 3.69 -15.20 -1.17
CA SER A 59 2.42 -15.55 -1.82
C SER A 59 2.16 -17.05 -1.82
N TYR A 60 3.19 -17.87 -1.98
CA TYR A 60 3.06 -19.34 -2.01
C TYR A 60 2.67 -19.94 -0.65
N VAL A 61 3.08 -19.32 0.46
CA VAL A 61 2.87 -19.85 1.83
C VAL A 61 1.76 -19.11 2.59
N THR A 62 1.06 -18.17 1.97
CA THR A 62 -0.02 -17.41 2.61
C THR A 62 -1.33 -18.19 2.55
N ASN A 63 -1.79 -18.73 3.69
CA ASN A 63 -3.00 -19.57 3.78
C ASN A 63 -4.31 -18.96 3.22
N ASN A 64 -4.45 -17.63 3.21
CA ASN A 64 -5.65 -16.93 2.75
C ASN A 64 -5.30 -15.84 1.73
N LEU A 65 -4.48 -16.20 0.74
CA LEU A 65 -3.95 -15.25 -0.24
C LEU A 65 -5.06 -14.49 -0.98
N GLU A 66 -6.13 -15.18 -1.39
CA GLU A 66 -7.25 -14.58 -2.12
C GLU A 66 -7.94 -13.49 -1.31
N LYS A 67 -8.19 -13.75 -0.02
CA LYS A 67 -8.80 -12.78 0.90
C LYS A 67 -7.89 -11.55 1.07
N LYS A 68 -6.58 -11.78 1.15
CA LYS A 68 -5.59 -10.72 1.26
C LYS A 68 -5.55 -9.83 0.00
N ILE A 69 -5.53 -10.45 -1.18
CA ILE A 69 -5.57 -9.73 -2.46
C ILE A 69 -6.89 -8.99 -2.62
N ALA A 70 -8.01 -9.59 -2.24
CA ALA A 70 -9.33 -8.94 -2.27
C ALA A 70 -9.36 -7.69 -1.38
N LEU A 71 -8.76 -7.74 -0.19
CA LEU A 71 -8.63 -6.57 0.67
C LEU A 71 -7.83 -5.44 0.00
N TYR A 72 -6.63 -5.72 -0.51
CA TYR A 72 -5.84 -4.70 -1.21
C TYR A 72 -6.56 -4.10 -2.43
N ARG A 73 -7.29 -4.92 -3.20
CA ARG A 73 -8.11 -4.45 -4.31
C ARG A 73 -9.27 -3.56 -3.86
N SER A 74 -9.90 -3.87 -2.73
CA SER A 74 -10.95 -3.03 -2.15
C SER A 74 -10.42 -1.68 -1.63
N LEU A 75 -9.11 -1.58 -1.44
CA LEU A 75 -8.38 -0.37 -1.06
C LEU A 75 -7.73 0.31 -2.30
N ASP A 76 -8.24 0.01 -3.51
CA ASP A 76 -7.75 0.51 -4.80
C ASP A 76 -6.23 0.40 -4.99
N THR A 77 -5.62 -0.64 -4.40
CA THR A 77 -4.16 -0.83 -4.40
C THR A 77 -3.77 -2.08 -5.19
N PRO A 78 -3.09 -1.93 -6.34
CA PRO A 78 -2.52 -3.03 -7.09
C PRO A 78 -1.57 -3.89 -6.24
N VAL A 79 -1.64 -5.21 -6.45
CA VAL A 79 -0.76 -6.19 -5.80
C VAL A 79 0.08 -6.90 -6.85
N VAL A 80 1.38 -7.02 -6.57
CA VAL A 80 2.33 -7.76 -7.43
C VAL A 80 3.08 -8.80 -6.61
N CYS A 81 3.50 -9.88 -7.26
CA CYS A 81 4.39 -10.87 -6.65
C CYS A 81 5.85 -10.38 -6.61
N GLY A 82 6.63 -10.91 -5.67
CA GLY A 82 8.07 -10.69 -5.62
C GLY A 82 8.79 -11.37 -6.79
N GLY A 83 9.84 -10.73 -7.31
CA GLY A 83 10.63 -11.28 -8.42
C GLY A 83 11.19 -12.67 -8.12
N THR A 84 11.70 -12.88 -6.90
CA THR A 84 12.25 -14.16 -6.43
C THR A 84 11.25 -15.31 -6.35
N LEU A 85 9.95 -15.07 -6.51
CA LEU A 85 8.99 -16.16 -6.74
C LEU A 85 9.20 -16.82 -8.12
N PHE A 86 9.73 -16.08 -9.09
CA PHE A 86 9.87 -16.48 -10.49
C PHE A 86 11.31 -16.77 -10.91
N GLU A 87 12.27 -16.70 -9.97
CA GLU A 87 13.66 -17.12 -10.15
C GLU A 87 13.79 -18.65 -9.97
#